data_AF-A0A914ATB1-F1
#
_entry.id   AF-A0A914ATB1-F1
#
_cell.length_a   1.000
_cell.length_b   1.000
_cell.length_c   1.000
_cell.angle_alpha   90.00
_cell.angle_beta   90.00
_cell.angle_gamma   90.00
#
_symmetry.space_group_name_H-M   'P 1'
#
loop_
_entity.id
_entity.type
_entity.pdbx_description
1 polymer ?
#
loop_
_entity_poly.entity_id
_entity_poly.type
_entity_poly.pdbx_seq_one_letter_code
_entity_poly.pdbx_strand_id
1 'polypeptide(L)'
;MIDLGPRGCGQRTGRFVLPPGDPCTCTGVRLGGHYHRYAPEIQGEDPPLYMDMLPEVTAEVIGHWFNCTESKLEESTFGVTETATEATPKVFPWSTPVASNPTNMTAAAVSTIPEPSLPPADCQDILDAGQNSSGVYTIRHKRQNMQVYCRMEPESGKGYIVFQRRLDGSVSFNRTWQEYAEGFGNLTGEFWLGNQKLHSLTRNWGRELVITLNAFDGDEARIRYKYLNVDSSENKYELFVDGFSAESGDSGDSLWRHSHYTDFSTPDKDHDSDGENCAEKFHGGWWYEYCGSDIFSWFSSNLNGLYHNNATVDDYMGIQWVSWKGKHVSLKGCEMMTRPKCNRSILELPADCQEILDAGQTSSGVYTIEHACQNMQVYCRMEPESGKGYIVFQKRLDGSVSFNRTWQEYAEGFGNLTGEFWLGNQKLRGLTGNGEWELVITLKAFDGDEARVRYEKFSTESSDDNYGLFVEYFNEESGHAGDSLRSHTSHFSTPDKDHDSDGENCAQKFHGGWWYHRCGSDISDHFKSNLNGLYYNNTAVDDYMGIQWVTWKGKQVSLKGCEMMTRRAPYNL
;
A
#
# COMPACT_ATOMS: atom_id res chain seq x y z
N MET A 1 23.16 18.83 -9.14
CA MET A 1 23.01 17.94 -7.98
C MET A 1 23.62 16.61 -8.37
N ILE A 2 24.58 16.11 -7.61
CA ILE A 2 25.14 14.77 -7.81
C ILE A 2 24.82 14.00 -6.54
N ASP A 3 24.01 12.95 -6.68
CA ASP A 3 23.70 12.02 -5.60
C ASP A 3 24.65 10.83 -5.75
N LEU A 4 25.53 10.63 -4.77
CA LEU A 4 26.39 9.45 -4.70
C LEU A 4 25.83 8.54 -3.61
N GLY A 5 25.05 7.54 -4.01
CA GLY A 5 24.57 6.50 -3.11
C GLY A 5 25.70 5.53 -2.72
N PRO A 6 25.83 5.13 -1.44
CA PRO A 6 26.81 4.12 -1.05
C PRO A 6 26.26 2.69 -1.24
N ARG A 7 27.13 1.79 -1.71
CA ARG A 7 27.02 0.35 -1.42
C ARG A 7 27.82 0.06 -0.15
N GLY A 8 27.13 -0.20 0.95
CA GLY A 8 27.65 -0.94 2.11
C GLY A 8 28.49 -0.19 3.15
N CYS A 9 28.11 -0.38 4.42
CA CYS A 9 28.75 -0.02 5.70
C CYS A 9 28.97 1.48 6.01
N GLY A 10 28.25 1.93 7.05
CA GLY A 10 28.01 3.31 7.44
C GLY A 10 29.21 4.24 7.48
N GLN A 11 29.06 5.39 6.80
CA GLN A 11 29.47 6.71 7.29
C GLN A 11 28.52 7.80 6.74
N ARG A 12 28.44 8.90 7.50
CA ARG A 12 27.45 9.99 7.49
C ARG A 12 27.14 10.60 6.11
N THR A 13 25.87 10.89 5.85
CA THR A 13 25.46 11.79 4.75
C THR A 13 25.58 13.25 5.20
N GLY A 14 26.44 14.01 4.51
CA GLY A 14 26.46 15.48 4.55
C GLY A 14 25.89 16.03 3.24
N ARG A 15 24.93 16.95 3.31
CA ARG A 15 24.38 17.66 2.13
C ARG A 15 25.35 18.77 1.73
N PHE A 16 25.90 18.72 0.52
CA PHE A 16 26.58 19.86 -0.10
C PHE A 16 25.63 20.54 -1.09
N VAL A 17 25.27 21.81 -0.82
CA VAL A 17 24.58 22.67 -1.77
C VAL A 17 25.61 23.67 -2.29
N LEU A 18 26.04 23.52 -3.55
CA LEU A 18 26.81 24.58 -4.21
C LEU A 18 25.85 25.69 -4.61
N PRO A 19 26.07 26.95 -4.18
CA PRO A 19 25.29 28.08 -4.68
C PRO A 19 25.55 28.25 -6.19
N PRO A 20 24.55 28.73 -6.96
CA PRO A 20 24.71 28.91 -8.40
C PRO A 20 25.74 30.01 -8.69
N GLY A 21 26.92 29.62 -9.19
CA GLY A 21 27.92 30.61 -9.64
C GLY A 21 29.41 30.23 -9.75
N ASP A 22 29.88 29.00 -9.47
CA ASP A 22 31.33 28.68 -9.53
C ASP A 22 31.71 27.43 -10.38
N PRO A 23 32.94 27.37 -10.95
CA PRO A 23 33.28 26.60 -12.16
C PRO A 23 33.93 25.22 -11.90
N CYS A 24 33.24 24.32 -11.19
CA CYS A 24 33.68 22.91 -11.08
C CYS A 24 32.97 22.05 -12.14
N THR A 25 33.69 21.47 -13.10
CA THR A 25 33.12 20.59 -14.14
C THR A 25 33.48 19.13 -13.93
N CYS A 26 32.48 18.24 -13.93
CA CYS A 26 32.69 16.78 -13.96
C CYS A 26 32.95 16.31 -15.40
N THR A 27 34.14 15.82 -15.71
CA THR A 27 34.42 15.11 -16.96
C THR A 27 34.84 13.67 -16.68
N GLY A 28 34.06 12.70 -17.17
CA GLY A 28 34.58 11.36 -17.49
C GLY A 28 34.24 10.18 -16.56
N VAL A 29 32.98 9.96 -16.18
CA VAL A 29 32.55 8.68 -15.54
C VAL A 29 31.57 7.94 -16.46
N ARG A 30 31.95 6.73 -16.92
CA ARG A 30 31.06 5.76 -17.58
C ARG A 30 30.67 4.69 -16.56
N LEU A 31 29.37 4.43 -16.38
CA LEU A 31 28.84 3.27 -15.65
C LEU A 31 28.12 2.36 -16.65
N GLY A 32 28.56 1.11 -16.78
CA GLY A 32 28.06 0.13 -17.75
C GLY A 32 27.17 -0.95 -17.13
N GLY A 33 26.05 -1.20 -17.83
CA GLY A 33 25.16 -2.36 -17.96
C GLY A 33 25.31 -3.65 -17.14
N HIS A 34 24.14 -4.15 -16.71
CA HIS A 34 23.83 -5.51 -16.28
C HIS A 34 23.93 -6.54 -17.44
N TYR A 35 24.32 -7.79 -17.13
CA TYR A 35 24.08 -8.98 -17.96
C TYR A 35 23.71 -10.20 -17.10
N HIS A 36 22.64 -10.90 -17.47
CA HIS A 36 22.25 -12.22 -16.98
C HIS A 36 22.91 -13.36 -17.79
N ARG A 37 23.13 -14.48 -17.09
CA ARG A 37 23.55 -15.84 -17.53
C ARG A 37 23.58 -16.14 -19.04
N TYR A 38 24.78 -16.35 -19.57
CA TYR A 38 25.17 -17.49 -20.43
C TYR A 38 26.71 -17.56 -20.39
N ALA A 39 27.28 -18.62 -19.83
CA ALA A 39 28.73 -18.84 -19.86
C ALA A 39 29.13 -19.51 -21.19
N PRO A 40 30.21 -19.03 -21.83
CA PRO A 40 31.31 -19.93 -22.14
C PRO A 40 32.65 -19.38 -21.61
N GLU A 41 33.53 -20.33 -21.31
CA GLU A 41 34.87 -20.17 -20.75
C GLU A 41 35.71 -19.06 -21.40
N ILE A 42 36.29 -18.19 -20.58
CA ILE A 42 37.54 -17.47 -20.91
C ILE A 42 38.49 -17.59 -19.72
N GLN A 43 39.62 -18.24 -19.97
CA GLN A 43 40.78 -18.37 -19.10
C GLN A 43 41.52 -17.02 -18.98
N GLY A 44 41.97 -16.66 -17.78
CA GLY A 44 42.88 -15.53 -17.59
C GLY A 44 42.99 -15.13 -16.11
N GLU A 45 44.19 -15.28 -15.57
CA GLU A 45 44.58 -15.18 -14.16
C GLU A 45 44.61 -13.72 -13.66
N ASP A 46 43.94 -13.42 -12.53
CA ASP A 46 44.46 -12.68 -11.38
C ASP A 46 43.37 -12.51 -10.28
N PRO A 47 43.69 -12.68 -8.98
CA PRO A 47 42.71 -12.63 -7.90
C PRO A 47 42.40 -11.20 -7.42
N PRO A 48 41.14 -10.86 -7.06
CA PRO A 48 40.84 -9.59 -6.42
C PRO A 48 41.34 -9.55 -4.97
N LEU A 49 42.13 -8.52 -4.66
CA LEU A 49 42.63 -8.15 -3.34
C LEU A 49 41.48 -7.68 -2.43
N TYR A 50 41.41 -8.26 -1.22
CA TYR A 50 40.54 -7.83 -0.12
C TYR A 50 41.12 -6.60 0.59
N MET A 51 40.31 -5.59 0.87
CA MET A 51 40.67 -4.39 1.63
C MET A 51 39.93 -4.39 2.97
N ASP A 52 40.54 -4.98 3.99
CA ASP A 52 40.25 -4.69 5.39
C ASP A 52 41.52 -4.10 6.00
N MET A 53 41.51 -2.80 6.33
CA MET A 53 42.23 -2.14 7.46
C MET A 53 42.45 -0.61 7.27
N LEU A 54 41.78 0.19 8.14
CA LEU A 54 42.14 1.52 8.73
C LEU A 54 41.80 2.82 7.92
N PRO A 55 41.95 4.05 8.51
CA PRO A 55 40.99 4.83 9.32
C PRO A 55 40.63 6.23 8.71
N GLU A 56 39.70 6.95 9.34
CA GLU A 56 39.25 8.37 9.14
C GLU A 56 39.73 9.15 7.88
N VAL A 57 38.78 9.50 7.00
CA VAL A 57 39.01 10.31 5.80
C VAL A 57 39.20 11.79 6.15
N THR A 58 40.38 12.36 5.85
CA THR A 58 40.70 13.78 6.03
C THR A 58 40.46 14.58 4.73
N ALA A 59 40.35 15.91 4.86
CA ALA A 59 40.10 16.84 3.74
C ALA A 59 41.14 16.78 2.62
N GLU A 60 42.36 16.29 2.89
CA GLU A 60 43.41 16.06 1.88
C GLU A 60 43.04 14.96 0.87
N VAL A 61 42.21 13.97 1.25
CA VAL A 61 41.80 12.87 0.35
C VAL A 61 40.77 13.34 -0.69
N ILE A 62 39.94 14.32 -0.34
CA ILE A 62 38.89 14.87 -1.19
C ILE A 62 39.48 15.75 -2.32
N GLY A 63 40.58 16.46 -2.05
CA GLY A 63 41.26 17.31 -3.04
C GLY A 63 41.84 16.55 -4.23
N HIS A 64 42.07 15.24 -4.10
CA HIS A 64 42.65 14.43 -5.17
C HIS A 64 41.64 13.99 -6.24
N TRP A 65 40.33 14.00 -5.94
CA TRP A 65 39.27 13.52 -6.82
C TRP A 65 38.62 14.66 -7.64
N PHE A 66 38.71 15.89 -7.15
CA PHE A 66 38.17 17.08 -7.77
C PHE A 66 39.25 18.16 -7.76
N ASN A 67 39.93 18.34 -8.88
CA ASN A 67 41.09 19.23 -9.04
C ASN A 67 40.78 20.68 -8.57
N CYS A 68 40.99 20.99 -7.29
CA CYS A 68 40.69 22.27 -6.63
C CYS A 68 41.92 22.76 -5.85
N THR A 69 42.19 24.07 -5.83
CA THR A 69 43.37 24.65 -5.17
C THR A 69 43.15 24.92 -3.67
N GLU A 70 44.16 24.67 -2.85
CA GLU A 70 44.15 24.62 -1.36
C GLU A 70 43.72 25.89 -0.60
N SER A 71 43.44 27.01 -1.25
CA SER A 71 43.07 28.25 -0.54
C SER A 71 41.55 28.41 -0.47
N LYS A 72 40.92 27.96 0.64
CA LYS A 72 39.61 28.40 1.24
C LYS A 72 38.83 27.30 2.00
N LEU A 73 39.51 26.37 2.67
CA LEU A 73 38.86 25.39 3.57
C LEU A 73 38.77 25.87 5.04
N GLU A 74 39.28 27.05 5.38
CA GLU A 74 39.20 27.64 6.71
C GLU A 74 38.18 28.79 6.74
N GLU A 75 36.89 28.49 6.88
CA GLU A 75 35.89 29.40 7.47
C GLU A 75 34.53 28.69 7.57
N SER A 76 34.26 28.03 8.71
CA SER A 76 32.93 27.90 9.32
C SER A 76 32.97 26.96 10.53
N THR A 77 33.43 27.49 11.66
CA THR A 77 33.21 26.90 12.99
C THR A 77 32.01 27.56 13.69
N PHE A 78 31.15 26.72 14.28
CA PHE A 78 30.27 26.88 15.45
C PHE A 78 29.48 28.19 15.71
N GLY A 79 28.17 28.02 15.97
CA GLY A 79 27.33 28.98 16.70
C GLY A 79 25.93 28.44 17.03
N VAL A 80 25.74 27.94 18.27
CA VAL A 80 24.43 27.62 18.87
C VAL A 80 23.91 28.85 19.61
N THR A 81 22.65 29.24 19.41
CA THR A 81 21.89 30.07 20.38
C THR A 81 20.41 29.66 20.42
N GLU A 82 19.94 29.34 21.62
CA GLU A 82 18.52 29.17 22.01
C GLU A 82 17.85 30.54 22.19
N THR A 83 16.57 30.65 21.84
CA THR A 83 15.61 31.48 22.59
C THR A 83 14.21 30.88 22.49
N ALA A 84 13.66 30.50 23.66
CA ALA A 84 12.26 30.13 23.86
C ALA A 84 11.44 31.38 24.21
N THR A 85 10.20 31.47 23.72
CA THR A 85 9.17 32.35 24.28
C THR A 85 7.85 31.61 24.42
N GLU A 86 7.36 31.60 25.66
CA GLU A 86 6.13 30.97 26.13
C GLU A 86 4.89 31.74 25.65
N ALA A 87 3.85 31.01 25.24
CA ALA A 87 2.49 31.53 25.09
C ALA A 87 1.54 30.71 25.97
N THR A 88 1.02 31.36 27.02
CA THR A 88 0.05 30.82 27.98
C THR A 88 -1.35 30.66 27.35
N PRO A 89 -2.09 29.57 27.63
CA PRO A 89 -3.50 29.45 27.26
C PRO A 89 -4.43 30.06 28.33
N LYS A 90 -5.36 30.91 27.88
CA LYS A 90 -6.42 31.51 28.72
C LYS A 90 -7.51 30.48 29.02
N VAL A 91 -7.74 30.25 30.31
CA VAL A 91 -8.84 29.49 30.89
C VAL A 91 -10.11 30.35 30.90
N PHE A 92 -11.24 29.80 30.44
CA PHE A 92 -12.58 30.36 30.71
C PHE A 92 -13.36 29.40 31.62
N PRO A 93 -13.98 29.90 32.71
CA PRO A 93 -14.59 29.07 33.75
C PRO A 93 -16.02 28.62 33.43
N TRP A 94 -16.37 27.50 34.05
CA TRP A 94 -17.64 26.80 34.03
C TRP A 94 -18.82 27.67 34.51
N SER A 95 -20.01 27.40 33.96
CA SER A 95 -21.29 27.81 34.57
C SER A 95 -22.15 26.57 34.86
N THR A 96 -22.80 26.65 36.02
CA THR A 96 -23.48 25.62 36.82
C THR A 96 -24.79 25.08 36.22
N PRO A 97 -25.27 23.89 36.65
CA PRO A 97 -26.56 23.36 36.27
C PRO A 97 -27.69 23.98 37.12
N VAL A 98 -28.77 24.42 36.47
CA VAL A 98 -30.03 24.77 37.14
C VAL A 98 -31.06 23.69 36.82
N ALA A 99 -31.54 23.03 37.87
CA ALA A 99 -32.68 22.15 37.84
C ALA A 99 -33.96 22.94 38.17
N SER A 100 -35.01 22.80 37.37
CA SER A 100 -36.40 22.98 37.84
C SER A 100 -37.39 22.25 36.96
N ASN A 101 -38.36 21.65 37.65
CA ASN A 101 -39.36 20.63 37.29
C ASN A 101 -40.35 20.95 36.14
N PRO A 102 -41.14 19.94 35.69
CA PRO A 102 -41.92 19.96 34.47
C PRO A 102 -43.32 20.54 34.68
N THR A 103 -43.82 21.28 33.70
CA THR A 103 -45.25 21.57 33.55
C THR A 103 -45.68 21.35 32.12
N ASN A 104 -46.66 20.46 31.97
CA ASN A 104 -47.40 20.17 30.75
C ASN A 104 -47.81 21.46 30.02
N MET A 105 -47.26 21.64 28.82
CA MET A 105 -47.90 22.42 27.77
C MET A 105 -48.08 21.51 26.57
N THR A 106 -49.32 21.40 26.13
CA THR A 106 -49.79 20.70 24.94
C THR A 106 -48.90 21.02 23.74
N ALA A 107 -48.26 20.00 23.17
CA ALA A 107 -47.45 20.11 21.97
C ALA A 107 -48.34 20.48 20.78
N ALA A 108 -48.37 21.77 20.45
CA ALA A 108 -48.67 22.19 19.09
C ALA A 108 -47.56 21.64 18.19
N ALA A 109 -47.94 20.99 17.09
CA ALA A 109 -47.01 20.46 16.11
C ALA A 109 -46.07 21.58 15.63
N VAL A 110 -44.83 21.53 16.11
CA VAL A 110 -43.74 22.35 15.57
C VAL A 110 -43.47 21.79 14.19
N SER A 111 -43.92 22.53 13.17
CA SER A 111 -43.48 22.35 11.79
C SER A 111 -41.97 22.58 11.76
N THR A 112 -41.20 21.51 11.89
CA THR A 112 -39.74 21.54 11.71
C THR A 112 -39.46 21.99 10.28
N ILE A 113 -38.89 23.18 10.14
CA ILE A 113 -38.21 23.57 8.90
C ILE A 113 -37.17 22.46 8.65
N PRO A 114 -37.19 21.75 7.50
CA PRO A 114 -36.19 20.74 7.23
C PRO A 114 -34.82 21.40 7.32
N GLU A 115 -33.93 20.87 8.16
CA GLU A 115 -32.51 21.18 8.02
C GLU A 115 -32.14 20.97 6.54
N PRO A 116 -31.33 21.85 5.93
CA PRO A 116 -30.86 21.61 4.57
C PRO A 116 -30.18 20.24 4.55
N SER A 117 -30.84 19.27 3.91
CA SER A 117 -30.36 17.90 3.82
C SER A 117 -28.96 17.96 3.22
N LEU A 118 -27.96 17.45 3.94
CA LEU A 118 -26.61 17.30 3.42
C LEU A 118 -26.68 16.58 2.06
N PRO A 119 -25.85 16.96 1.06
CA PRO A 119 -25.83 16.25 -0.21
C PRO A 119 -25.63 14.74 0.01
N PRO A 120 -26.25 13.88 -0.82
CA PRO A 120 -26.06 12.43 -0.74
C PRO A 120 -24.58 12.04 -0.83
N ALA A 121 -24.17 10.93 -0.21
CA ALA A 121 -22.75 10.55 -0.16
C ALA A 121 -22.28 9.80 -1.42
N ASP A 122 -23.22 9.27 -2.21
CA ASP A 122 -22.96 8.49 -3.41
C ASP A 122 -24.09 8.60 -4.46
N CYS A 123 -23.81 8.12 -5.68
CA CYS A 123 -24.84 7.95 -6.71
C CYS A 123 -25.87 6.88 -6.33
N GLN A 124 -25.48 5.88 -5.52
CA GLN A 124 -26.44 4.91 -4.98
C GLN A 124 -27.48 5.58 -4.09
N ASP A 125 -27.08 6.49 -3.19
CA ASP A 125 -27.99 7.21 -2.30
C ASP A 125 -29.00 8.06 -3.08
N ILE A 126 -28.55 8.66 -4.20
CA ILE A 126 -29.39 9.45 -5.10
C ILE A 126 -30.44 8.55 -5.77
N LEU A 127 -30.04 7.37 -6.24
CA LEU A 127 -30.95 6.40 -6.83
C LEU A 127 -31.97 5.89 -5.80
N ASP A 128 -31.52 5.59 -4.58
CA ASP A 128 -32.37 5.11 -3.49
C ASP A 128 -33.39 6.19 -3.04
N ALA A 129 -33.04 7.47 -3.21
CA ALA A 129 -33.96 8.60 -3.04
C ALA A 129 -34.98 8.77 -4.19
N GLY A 130 -34.97 7.88 -5.18
CA GLY A 130 -35.91 7.84 -6.30
C GLY A 130 -35.49 8.65 -7.53
N GLN A 131 -34.25 9.15 -7.58
CA GLN A 131 -33.73 9.86 -8.74
C GLN A 131 -33.16 8.86 -9.76
N ASN A 132 -33.97 8.52 -10.76
CA ASN A 132 -33.68 7.45 -11.71
C ASN A 132 -32.93 7.91 -12.97
N SER A 133 -32.74 9.21 -13.17
CA SER A 133 -32.09 9.74 -14.38
C SER A 133 -30.57 9.82 -14.21
N SER A 134 -29.83 9.27 -15.16
CA SER A 134 -28.38 9.49 -15.25
C SER A 134 -28.08 10.98 -15.51
N GLY A 135 -26.98 11.49 -14.96
CA GLY A 135 -26.63 12.90 -15.12
C GLY A 135 -25.55 13.35 -14.14
N VAL A 136 -25.26 14.66 -14.13
CA VAL A 136 -24.30 15.26 -13.20
C VAL A 136 -25.00 15.58 -11.88
N TYR A 137 -24.44 15.09 -10.79
CA TYR A 137 -24.93 15.33 -9.43
C TYR A 137 -23.81 15.83 -8.52
N THR A 138 -24.19 16.50 -7.43
CA THR A 138 -23.27 16.84 -6.34
C THR A 138 -23.43 15.84 -5.22
N ILE A 139 -22.34 15.17 -4.86
CA ILE A 139 -22.27 14.27 -3.71
C ILE A 139 -21.39 14.88 -2.61
N ARG A 140 -21.56 14.42 -1.37
CA ARG A 140 -20.73 14.79 -0.22
C ARG A 140 -20.01 13.57 0.35
N HIS A 141 -18.73 13.43 0.01
CA HIS A 141 -17.87 12.36 0.50
C HIS A 141 -16.86 12.90 1.52
N LYS A 142 -16.79 12.32 2.72
CA LYS A 142 -15.87 12.76 3.81
C LYS A 142 -15.88 14.28 4.04
N ARG A 143 -17.08 14.86 4.08
CA ARG A 143 -17.33 16.31 4.27
C ARG A 143 -16.88 17.22 3.11
N GLN A 144 -16.44 16.66 1.99
CA GLN A 144 -16.12 17.38 0.77
C GLN A 144 -17.22 17.20 -0.28
N ASN A 145 -17.65 18.29 -0.89
CA ASN A 145 -18.60 18.24 -1.99
C ASN A 145 -17.85 18.04 -3.31
N MET A 146 -18.32 17.13 -4.17
CA MET A 146 -17.77 16.96 -5.51
C MET A 146 -18.89 16.71 -6.54
N GLN A 147 -18.69 17.20 -7.76
CA GLN A 147 -19.56 16.87 -8.89
C GLN A 147 -19.09 15.58 -9.54
N VAL A 148 -20.05 14.69 -9.80
CA VAL A 148 -19.83 13.39 -10.43
C VAL A 148 -20.91 13.13 -11.47
N TYR A 149 -20.59 12.35 -12.50
CA TYR A 149 -21.63 11.80 -13.35
C TYR A 149 -22.14 10.50 -12.71
N CYS A 150 -23.42 10.49 -12.36
CA CYS A 150 -24.10 9.29 -11.92
C CYS A 150 -24.70 8.54 -13.11
N ARG A 151 -24.26 7.31 -13.31
CA ARG A 151 -25.01 6.34 -14.12
C ARG A 151 -26.02 5.66 -13.20
N MET A 152 -27.30 5.84 -13.52
CA MET A 152 -28.40 5.17 -12.83
C MET A 152 -28.88 3.99 -13.67
N GLU A 153 -28.95 2.82 -13.06
CA GLU A 153 -29.56 1.60 -13.62
C GLU A 153 -30.75 1.20 -12.72
N PRO A 154 -31.94 1.84 -12.86
CA PRO A 154 -33.08 1.60 -11.98
C PRO A 154 -33.59 0.15 -12.00
N GLU A 155 -33.45 -0.54 -13.13
CA GLU A 155 -33.87 -1.94 -13.29
C GLU A 155 -33.04 -2.89 -12.41
N SER A 156 -31.74 -2.58 -12.25
CA SER A 156 -30.84 -3.34 -11.39
C SER A 156 -30.76 -2.77 -9.97
N GLY A 157 -31.33 -1.59 -9.74
CA GLY A 157 -31.27 -0.84 -8.48
C GLY A 157 -29.86 -0.31 -8.17
N LYS A 158 -29.03 -0.06 -9.18
CA LYS A 158 -27.61 0.30 -8.99
C LYS A 158 -27.30 1.70 -9.50
N GLY A 159 -26.77 2.55 -8.61
CA GLY A 159 -26.22 3.86 -8.95
C GLY A 159 -24.69 3.82 -8.93
N TYR A 160 -24.04 4.33 -9.98
CA TYR A 160 -22.59 4.31 -10.14
C TYR A 160 -22.03 5.71 -10.33
N ILE A 161 -20.88 5.99 -9.70
CA ILE A 161 -20.02 7.11 -10.06
C ILE A 161 -19.21 6.69 -11.28
N VAL A 162 -19.41 7.37 -12.41
CA VAL A 162 -18.53 7.24 -13.58
C VAL A 162 -17.28 8.07 -13.32
N PHE A 163 -16.10 7.46 -13.46
CA PHE A 163 -14.83 8.16 -13.23
C PHE A 163 -13.94 8.27 -14.46
N GLN A 164 -14.23 7.48 -15.50
CA GLN A 164 -13.62 7.61 -16.81
C GLN A 164 -14.69 7.37 -17.86
N ARG A 165 -14.66 8.17 -18.94
CA ARG A 165 -15.49 7.98 -20.11
C ARG A 165 -14.77 8.33 -21.41
N ARG A 166 -14.80 7.41 -22.38
CA ARG A 166 -14.39 7.58 -23.79
C ARG A 166 -15.57 7.31 -24.72
N LEU A 167 -15.79 8.18 -25.69
CA LEU A 167 -16.97 8.18 -26.57
C LEU A 167 -16.65 8.55 -28.02
N ASP A 168 -15.86 9.60 -28.23
CA ASP A 168 -15.80 10.31 -29.52
C ASP A 168 -14.46 11.01 -29.81
N GLY A 169 -13.50 10.98 -28.88
CA GLY A 169 -12.20 11.64 -29.03
C GLY A 169 -12.25 13.16 -28.90
N SER A 170 -13.33 13.72 -28.37
CA SER A 170 -13.45 15.17 -28.10
C SER A 170 -12.47 15.68 -27.04
N VAL A 171 -11.92 14.79 -26.20
CA VAL A 171 -10.96 15.13 -25.15
C VAL A 171 -9.67 14.32 -25.33
N SER A 172 -8.53 15.02 -25.35
CA SER A 172 -7.22 14.36 -25.27
C SER A 172 -6.99 13.78 -23.88
N PHE A 173 -6.59 12.50 -23.82
CA PHE A 173 -6.15 11.80 -22.61
C PHE A 173 -4.62 11.73 -22.48
N ASN A 174 -3.88 12.24 -23.48
CA ASN A 174 -2.45 12.52 -23.36
C ASN A 174 -2.30 13.80 -22.50
N ARG A 175 -2.15 13.62 -21.19
CA ARG A 175 -2.27 14.65 -20.15
C ARG A 175 -1.20 14.49 -19.08
N THR A 176 -0.87 15.58 -18.42
CA THR A 176 0.14 15.63 -17.36
C THR A 176 -0.31 14.94 -16.08
N TRP A 177 0.65 14.62 -15.20
CA TRP A 177 0.40 14.08 -13.85
C TRP A 177 -0.60 14.94 -13.06
N GLN A 178 -0.42 16.26 -13.10
CA GLN A 178 -1.28 17.21 -12.38
C GLN A 178 -2.71 17.17 -12.91
N GLU A 179 -2.90 17.14 -14.23
CA GLU A 179 -4.22 17.05 -14.85
C GLU A 179 -4.91 15.71 -14.51
N TYR A 180 -4.17 14.58 -14.50
CA TYR A 180 -4.71 13.29 -14.06
C TYR A 180 -5.04 13.27 -12.56
N ALA A 181 -4.29 13.98 -11.72
CA ALA A 181 -4.57 14.10 -10.29
C ALA A 181 -5.87 14.90 -10.02
N GLU A 182 -6.04 16.05 -10.69
CA GLU A 182 -7.18 16.97 -10.51
C GLU A 182 -8.46 16.50 -11.24
N GLY A 183 -8.28 15.86 -12.39
CA GLY A 183 -9.31 15.49 -13.34
C GLY A 183 -9.45 16.48 -14.50
N PHE A 184 -9.96 16.02 -15.63
CA PHE A 184 -10.10 16.81 -16.85
C PHE A 184 -11.30 16.34 -17.69
N GLY A 185 -11.69 17.16 -18.67
CA GLY A 185 -12.80 16.87 -19.59
C GLY A 185 -14.14 17.40 -19.10
N ASN A 186 -15.23 16.82 -19.59
CA ASN A 186 -16.60 17.22 -19.27
C ASN A 186 -17.39 16.02 -18.77
N LEU A 187 -18.00 16.12 -17.58
CA LEU A 187 -18.80 15.04 -16.99
C LEU A 187 -19.96 14.56 -17.88
N THR A 188 -20.48 15.39 -18.78
CA THR A 188 -21.50 14.99 -19.76
C THR A 188 -20.94 14.44 -21.08
N GLY A 189 -19.62 14.49 -21.29
CA GLY A 189 -18.90 13.98 -22.45
C GLY A 189 -17.75 13.07 -22.01
N GLU A 190 -16.59 13.15 -22.67
CA GLU A 190 -15.38 12.44 -22.24
C GLU A 190 -14.68 13.13 -21.06
N PHE A 191 -14.23 12.35 -20.09
CA PHE A 191 -13.54 12.89 -18.92
C PHE A 191 -12.75 11.83 -18.14
N TRP A 192 -11.86 12.33 -17.28
CA TRP A 192 -11.24 11.61 -16.16
C TRP A 192 -11.55 12.36 -14.87
N LEU A 193 -12.08 11.68 -13.85
CA LEU A 193 -12.58 12.31 -12.62
C LEU A 193 -11.47 12.94 -11.77
N GLY A 194 -10.26 12.40 -11.84
CA GLY A 194 -9.10 12.81 -11.06
C GLY A 194 -8.67 11.77 -10.03
N ASN A 195 -7.38 11.44 -10.00
CA ASN A 195 -6.83 10.40 -9.14
C ASN A 195 -6.99 10.73 -7.65
N GLN A 196 -6.95 12.01 -7.27
CA GLN A 196 -7.18 12.43 -5.87
C GLN A 196 -8.60 12.10 -5.40
N LYS A 197 -9.59 12.33 -6.27
CA LYS A 197 -11.00 12.01 -5.98
C LYS A 197 -11.18 10.49 -5.94
N LEU A 198 -10.59 9.77 -6.89
CA LEU A 198 -10.60 8.31 -6.92
C LEU A 198 -10.03 7.72 -5.65
N HIS A 199 -8.82 8.14 -5.25
CA HIS A 199 -8.19 7.70 -4.01
C HIS A 199 -9.12 7.89 -2.80
N SER A 200 -9.62 9.11 -2.62
CA SER A 200 -10.50 9.45 -1.50
C SER A 200 -11.74 8.55 -1.45
N LEU A 201 -12.32 8.27 -2.62
CA LEU A 201 -13.49 7.41 -2.79
C LEU A 201 -13.17 5.94 -2.50
N THR A 202 -12.00 5.42 -2.89
CA THR A 202 -11.72 3.98 -2.91
C THR A 202 -10.85 3.46 -1.76
N ARG A 203 -10.22 4.33 -0.95
CA ARG A 203 -9.19 3.99 0.05
C ARG A 203 -9.52 2.92 1.12
N ASN A 204 -10.77 2.45 1.22
CA ASN A 204 -11.22 1.45 2.20
C ASN A 204 -11.69 0.13 1.57
N TRP A 205 -11.37 -0.11 0.28
CA TRP A 205 -11.74 -1.34 -0.46
C TRP A 205 -13.24 -1.66 -0.48
N GLY A 206 -14.07 -0.68 -0.12
CA GLY A 206 -15.53 -0.81 -0.02
C GLY A 206 -16.26 -0.58 -1.35
N ARG A 207 -15.52 -0.46 -2.44
CA ARG A 207 -16.08 -0.15 -3.76
C ARG A 207 -15.66 -1.20 -4.77
N GLU A 208 -16.56 -1.46 -5.71
CA GLU A 208 -16.31 -2.28 -6.89
C GLU A 208 -15.93 -1.40 -8.07
N LEU A 209 -15.24 -2.00 -9.05
CA LEU A 209 -15.02 -1.43 -10.37
C LEU A 209 -15.95 -2.13 -11.35
N VAL A 210 -16.63 -1.36 -12.18
CA VAL A 210 -17.36 -1.85 -13.34
C VAL A 210 -16.85 -1.14 -14.58
N ILE A 211 -16.48 -1.90 -15.60
CA ILE A 211 -16.04 -1.39 -16.90
C ILE A 211 -17.04 -1.84 -17.95
N THR A 212 -17.48 -0.91 -18.79
CA THR A 212 -18.26 -1.20 -20.00
C THR A 212 -17.44 -0.85 -21.22
N LEU A 213 -17.38 -1.75 -22.19
CA LEU A 213 -16.58 -1.64 -23.40
C LEU A 213 -17.49 -1.74 -24.63
N ASN A 214 -17.26 -0.89 -25.63
CA ASN A 214 -17.99 -0.88 -26.89
C ASN A 214 -17.03 -0.96 -28.06
N ALA A 215 -17.22 -1.94 -28.95
CA ALA A 215 -16.44 -2.10 -30.17
C ALA A 215 -17.13 -1.46 -31.39
N PHE A 216 -16.37 -1.25 -32.46
CA PHE A 216 -16.89 -0.64 -33.70
C PHE A 216 -17.82 -1.56 -34.50
N ASP A 217 -17.70 -2.87 -34.31
CA ASP A 217 -18.58 -3.89 -34.89
C ASP A 217 -19.94 -3.99 -34.18
N GLY A 218 -20.13 -3.27 -33.08
CA GLY A 218 -21.36 -3.25 -32.27
C GLY A 218 -21.33 -4.22 -31.10
N ASP A 219 -20.26 -4.98 -30.89
CA ASP A 219 -20.13 -5.84 -29.72
C ASP A 219 -19.91 -4.99 -28.46
N GLU A 220 -20.44 -5.49 -27.33
CA GLU A 220 -20.33 -4.86 -26.02
C GLU A 220 -19.83 -5.89 -25.00
N ALA A 221 -19.04 -5.43 -24.03
CA ALA A 221 -18.61 -6.24 -22.89
C ALA A 221 -18.75 -5.47 -21.57
N ARG A 222 -19.02 -6.22 -20.50
CA ARG A 222 -19.14 -5.68 -19.15
C ARG A 222 -18.31 -6.50 -18.18
N ILE A 223 -17.49 -5.80 -17.42
CA ILE A 223 -16.49 -6.39 -16.53
C ILE A 223 -16.72 -5.84 -15.13
N ARG A 224 -16.60 -6.71 -14.13
CA ARG A 224 -16.68 -6.34 -12.72
C ARG A 224 -15.42 -6.81 -12.00
N TYR A 225 -14.81 -5.93 -11.20
CA TYR A 225 -13.90 -6.33 -10.14
C TYR A 225 -14.59 -6.08 -8.82
N LYS A 226 -14.63 -7.12 -7.99
CA LYS A 226 -15.21 -7.06 -6.66
C LYS A 226 -14.54 -5.97 -5.84
N TYR A 227 -13.23 -5.79 -5.87
CA TYR A 227 -12.53 -4.75 -5.11
C TYR A 227 -11.89 -3.73 -6.05
N LEU A 228 -11.94 -2.46 -5.65
CA LEU A 228 -11.23 -1.34 -6.28
C LEU A 228 -10.60 -0.48 -5.19
N ASN A 229 -9.32 -0.19 -5.34
CA ASN A 229 -8.59 0.81 -4.60
C ASN A 229 -7.58 1.50 -5.52
N VAL A 230 -7.54 2.83 -5.47
CA VAL A 230 -6.49 3.67 -6.04
C VAL A 230 -5.80 4.33 -4.86
N ASP A 231 -4.49 4.18 -4.75
CA ASP A 231 -3.76 4.72 -3.61
C ASP A 231 -3.49 6.23 -3.73
N SER A 232 -2.73 6.82 -2.80
CA SER A 232 -2.48 8.26 -2.77
C SER A 232 -1.39 8.69 -3.76
N SER A 233 -1.16 10.00 -3.86
CA SER A 233 -0.09 10.56 -4.70
C SER A 233 1.31 10.10 -4.28
N GLU A 234 1.52 9.83 -3.00
CA GLU A 234 2.81 9.40 -2.44
C GLU A 234 3.16 7.98 -2.91
N ASN A 235 2.13 7.13 -3.01
CA ASN A 235 2.20 5.78 -3.59
C ASN A 235 1.80 5.81 -5.07
N LYS A 236 2.01 6.97 -5.73
CA LYS A 236 1.84 7.20 -7.17
C LYS A 236 0.52 6.67 -7.73
N TYR A 237 -0.55 6.75 -6.95
CA TYR A 237 -1.89 6.28 -7.28
C TYR A 237 -1.94 4.81 -7.72
N GLU A 238 -1.14 3.93 -7.11
CA GLU A 238 -1.14 2.48 -7.39
C GLU A 238 -2.57 1.92 -7.45
N LEU A 239 -2.86 1.10 -8.46
CA LEU A 239 -4.15 0.44 -8.63
C LEU A 239 -4.14 -0.92 -7.97
N PHE A 240 -5.22 -1.18 -7.24
CA PHE A 240 -5.59 -2.49 -6.77
C PHE A 240 -7.02 -2.83 -7.20
N VAL A 241 -7.17 -3.94 -7.90
CA VAL A 241 -8.43 -4.61 -8.22
C VAL A 241 -8.35 -6.10 -7.90
N ASP A 242 -9.47 -6.68 -7.49
CA ASP A 242 -9.54 -8.11 -7.19
C ASP A 242 -10.97 -8.63 -7.35
N GLY A 243 -11.13 -9.95 -7.48
CA GLY A 243 -12.41 -10.64 -7.69
C GLY A 243 -13.01 -10.31 -9.05
N PHE A 244 -12.22 -10.50 -10.11
CA PHE A 244 -12.63 -10.35 -11.50
C PHE A 244 -13.84 -11.22 -11.85
N SER A 245 -14.74 -10.66 -12.66
CA SER A 245 -15.87 -11.35 -13.28
C SER A 245 -16.21 -10.69 -14.62
N ALA A 246 -16.16 -11.46 -15.70
CA ALA A 246 -16.74 -11.07 -16.98
C ALA A 246 -18.26 -11.27 -16.93
N GLU A 247 -19.02 -10.17 -16.85
CA GLU A 247 -20.48 -10.22 -16.79
C GLU A 247 -21.10 -10.43 -18.18
N SER A 248 -20.42 -9.97 -19.23
CA SER A 248 -20.80 -10.20 -20.63
C SER A 248 -19.61 -10.06 -21.58
N GLY A 249 -19.74 -10.64 -22.77
CA GLY A 249 -18.82 -10.41 -23.90
C GLY A 249 -17.52 -11.21 -23.87
N ASP A 250 -17.38 -12.19 -22.97
CA ASP A 250 -16.17 -13.04 -22.82
C ASP A 250 -14.86 -12.24 -22.83
N SER A 251 -14.85 -11.11 -22.12
CA SER A 251 -13.81 -10.09 -22.26
C SER A 251 -12.41 -10.51 -21.77
N GLY A 252 -12.32 -11.55 -20.94
CA GLY A 252 -11.12 -11.88 -20.16
C GLY A 252 -10.67 -10.73 -19.24
N ASP A 253 -9.60 -11.00 -18.47
CA ASP A 253 -9.02 -10.04 -17.54
C ASP A 253 -7.77 -9.37 -18.15
N SER A 254 -7.92 -8.12 -18.58
CA SER A 254 -6.82 -7.29 -19.09
C SER A 254 -6.38 -6.20 -18.10
N LEU A 255 -6.92 -6.16 -16.88
CA LEU A 255 -6.53 -5.19 -15.85
C LEU A 255 -5.71 -5.81 -14.71
N TRP A 256 -5.82 -7.13 -14.49
CA TRP A 256 -5.09 -7.84 -13.45
C TRP A 256 -3.59 -7.53 -13.42
N ARG A 257 -2.93 -7.46 -14.59
CA ARG A 257 -1.49 -7.13 -14.65
C ARG A 257 -1.17 -5.70 -14.24
N HIS A 258 -2.16 -4.82 -14.29
CA HIS A 258 -2.07 -3.42 -13.89
C HIS A 258 -2.51 -3.22 -12.41
N SER A 259 -2.77 -4.30 -11.67
CA SER A 259 -3.49 -4.29 -10.39
C SER A 259 -2.63 -4.66 -9.18
N HIS A 260 -1.37 -5.00 -9.42
CA HIS A 260 -0.41 -5.46 -8.43
C HIS A 260 0.96 -5.00 -8.92
N TYR A 261 1.63 -4.12 -8.17
CA TYR A 261 2.99 -3.63 -8.47
C TYR A 261 3.14 -2.59 -9.59
N THR A 262 2.08 -1.89 -9.98
CA THR A 262 2.17 -0.87 -11.06
C THR A 262 1.72 0.50 -10.58
N ASP A 263 2.69 1.42 -10.58
CA ASP A 263 2.46 2.84 -10.35
C ASP A 263 1.69 3.47 -11.50
N PHE A 264 0.93 4.53 -11.24
CA PHE A 264 0.36 5.32 -12.33
C PHE A 264 1.49 6.11 -13.01
N SER A 265 1.52 6.09 -14.35
CA SER A 265 2.48 6.83 -15.16
C SER A 265 1.78 7.82 -16.09
N THR A 266 2.42 8.95 -16.34
CA THR A 266 1.98 9.97 -17.31
C THR A 266 3.16 10.37 -18.20
N PRO A 267 2.93 11.00 -19.38
CA PRO A 267 4.01 11.40 -20.28
C PRO A 267 5.09 12.29 -19.63
N ASP A 268 4.73 13.06 -18.60
CA ASP A 268 5.63 13.92 -17.84
C ASP A 268 6.19 13.27 -16.55
N LYS A 269 5.67 12.11 -16.13
CA LYS A 269 6.14 11.35 -14.97
C LYS A 269 6.13 9.85 -15.24
N ASP A 270 7.32 9.36 -15.53
CA ASP A 270 7.59 7.95 -15.75
C ASP A 270 7.76 7.22 -14.41
N HIS A 271 6.80 6.37 -14.07
CA HIS A 271 6.87 5.45 -12.94
C HIS A 271 6.70 3.99 -13.37
N ASP A 272 6.79 3.70 -14.66
CA ASP A 272 6.73 2.32 -15.13
C ASP A 272 8.11 1.65 -14.94
N SER A 273 8.17 0.34 -15.19
CA SER A 273 9.39 -0.46 -14.97
C SER A 273 10.23 -0.61 -16.24
N ASP A 274 9.84 0.04 -17.34
CA ASP A 274 10.52 -0.05 -18.63
C ASP A 274 11.71 0.92 -18.73
N GLY A 275 12.51 0.77 -19.78
CA GLY A 275 13.57 1.74 -20.11
C GLY A 275 13.05 2.93 -20.94
N GLU A 276 11.84 2.84 -21.48
CA GLU A 276 11.11 3.88 -22.22
C GLU A 276 9.87 4.33 -21.43
N ASN A 277 9.46 5.60 -21.54
CA ASN A 277 8.22 6.05 -20.91
C ASN A 277 6.99 5.51 -21.67
N CYS A 278 6.26 4.58 -21.06
CA CYS A 278 5.11 3.92 -21.68
C CYS A 278 3.93 4.86 -21.88
N ALA A 279 3.73 5.81 -20.96
CA ALA A 279 2.67 6.79 -21.08
C ALA A 279 2.91 7.79 -22.22
N GLU A 280 4.17 8.14 -22.49
CA GLU A 280 4.53 8.92 -23.68
C GLU A 280 4.25 8.12 -24.97
N LYS A 281 4.62 6.84 -24.98
CA LYS A 281 4.46 5.93 -26.13
C LYS A 281 3.01 5.64 -26.48
N PHE A 282 2.16 5.41 -25.49
CA PHE A 282 0.75 5.01 -25.69
C PHE A 282 -0.25 6.16 -25.54
N HIS A 283 0.24 7.39 -25.36
CA HIS A 283 -0.54 8.62 -25.37
C HIS A 283 -1.69 8.67 -24.35
N GLY A 284 -1.46 8.11 -23.15
CA GLY A 284 -2.42 8.08 -22.07
C GLY A 284 -1.73 7.95 -20.72
N GLY A 285 -2.40 8.41 -19.65
CA GLY A 285 -1.99 8.10 -18.28
C GLY A 285 -2.63 6.79 -17.86
N TRP A 286 -1.81 5.84 -17.39
CA TRP A 286 -2.25 4.50 -17.02
C TRP A 286 -1.27 3.85 -16.05
N TRP A 287 -1.69 2.74 -15.45
CA TRP A 287 -0.85 1.89 -14.61
C TRP A 287 0.03 0.98 -15.49
N TYR A 288 0.97 1.55 -16.23
CA TYR A 288 1.86 0.77 -17.11
C TYR A 288 2.92 0.03 -16.30
N GLU A 289 3.27 -1.18 -16.74
CA GLU A 289 4.37 -1.96 -16.18
C GLU A 289 5.57 -1.94 -17.15
N TYR A 290 5.36 -2.42 -18.37
CA TYR A 290 6.35 -2.52 -19.44
C TYR A 290 5.73 -2.24 -20.81
N CYS A 291 6.51 -1.64 -21.72
CA CYS A 291 6.08 -1.28 -23.07
C CYS A 291 7.15 -1.42 -24.17
N GLY A 292 8.33 -1.95 -23.84
CA GLY A 292 9.44 -2.18 -24.74
C GLY A 292 9.19 -3.26 -25.80
N SER A 293 10.26 -3.82 -26.37
CA SER A 293 10.17 -4.75 -27.52
C SER A 293 9.39 -6.03 -27.26
N ASP A 294 9.22 -6.43 -25.99
CA ASP A 294 8.39 -7.55 -25.54
C ASP A 294 7.00 -7.11 -25.05
N ILE A 295 6.46 -6.02 -25.63
CA ILE A 295 5.08 -5.53 -25.42
C ILE A 295 4.03 -6.65 -25.42
N PHE A 296 4.30 -7.75 -26.15
CA PHE A 296 3.44 -8.91 -26.30
C PHE A 296 3.17 -9.71 -25.02
N SER A 297 3.99 -9.57 -23.98
CA SER A 297 3.80 -10.29 -22.70
C SER A 297 3.18 -9.42 -21.62
N TRP A 298 3.30 -8.09 -21.71
CA TRP A 298 3.02 -7.18 -20.59
C TRP A 298 1.93 -6.14 -20.88
N PHE A 299 1.66 -5.83 -22.15
CA PHE A 299 0.58 -4.94 -22.53
C PHE A 299 -0.77 -5.66 -22.53
N SER A 300 -1.65 -5.32 -21.59
CA SER A 300 -2.97 -5.95 -21.44
C SER A 300 -4.13 -5.00 -21.72
N SER A 301 -4.05 -3.74 -21.28
CA SER A 301 -5.08 -2.73 -21.57
C SER A 301 -4.52 -1.31 -21.69
N ASN A 302 -5.27 -0.45 -22.39
CA ASN A 302 -4.98 0.98 -22.51
C ASN A 302 -6.27 1.78 -22.70
N LEU A 303 -7.14 1.83 -21.69
CA LEU A 303 -8.44 2.50 -21.83
C LEU A 303 -8.33 4.03 -21.95
N ASN A 304 -7.19 4.59 -21.53
CA ASN A 304 -6.85 6.00 -21.65
C ASN A 304 -6.03 6.34 -22.91
N GLY A 305 -5.82 5.37 -23.81
CA GLY A 305 -5.07 5.56 -25.05
C GLY A 305 -5.66 6.55 -26.03
N LEU A 306 -4.96 6.71 -27.15
CA LEU A 306 -5.38 7.52 -28.29
C LEU A 306 -6.74 7.06 -28.82
N TYR A 307 -7.63 8.02 -29.07
CA TYR A 307 -8.91 7.71 -29.70
C TYR A 307 -8.73 7.60 -31.22
N HIS A 308 -9.10 6.46 -31.80
CA HIS A 308 -9.15 6.27 -33.25
C HIS A 308 -10.59 6.27 -33.75
N ASN A 309 -10.79 6.73 -34.98
CA ASN A 309 -12.10 6.73 -35.63
C ASN A 309 -12.42 5.40 -36.35
N ASN A 310 -11.56 4.39 -36.20
CA ASN A 310 -11.69 3.07 -36.80
C ASN A 310 -11.18 1.98 -35.82
N ALA A 311 -11.54 0.72 -36.12
CA ALA A 311 -11.21 -0.41 -35.26
C ALA A 311 -9.76 -0.85 -35.41
N THR A 312 -9.27 -1.02 -36.64
CA THR A 312 -7.96 -1.62 -36.90
C THR A 312 -6.88 -0.56 -36.85
N VAL A 313 -5.96 -0.71 -35.88
CA VAL A 313 -4.85 0.20 -35.64
C VAL A 313 -3.55 -0.59 -35.58
N ASP A 314 -2.53 -0.12 -36.30
CA ASP A 314 -1.22 -0.79 -36.37
C ASP A 314 -0.24 -0.28 -35.29
N ASP A 315 -0.68 0.60 -34.39
CA ASP A 315 0.21 1.38 -33.50
C ASP A 315 0.11 1.06 -31.99
N TYR A 316 -0.74 0.14 -31.54
CA TYR A 316 -0.98 -0.21 -30.11
C TYR A 316 -1.38 0.97 -29.20
N MET A 317 -1.61 2.15 -29.77
CA MET A 317 -1.87 3.39 -29.02
C MET A 317 -3.35 3.55 -28.68
N GLY A 318 -4.22 2.75 -29.29
CA GLY A 318 -5.67 2.91 -29.20
C GLY A 318 -6.27 2.65 -27.82
N ILE A 319 -7.59 2.80 -27.73
CA ILE A 319 -8.38 2.35 -26.57
C ILE A 319 -8.44 0.82 -26.62
N GLN A 320 -7.70 0.11 -25.77
CA GLN A 320 -7.51 -1.34 -25.94
C GLN A 320 -7.87 -2.18 -24.72
N TRP A 321 -8.43 -3.36 -25.00
CA TRP A 321 -8.66 -4.45 -24.06
C TRP A 321 -8.26 -5.77 -24.73
N VAL A 322 -7.04 -6.22 -24.46
CA VAL A 322 -6.35 -7.23 -25.29
C VAL A 322 -7.04 -8.59 -25.22
N SER A 323 -7.49 -9.00 -24.05
CA SER A 323 -8.17 -10.30 -23.88
C SER A 323 -9.54 -10.39 -24.54
N TRP A 324 -10.09 -9.28 -25.04
CA TRP A 324 -11.40 -9.26 -25.73
C TRP A 324 -11.27 -9.13 -27.24
N LYS A 325 -10.73 -8.01 -27.73
CA LYS A 325 -10.64 -7.71 -29.18
C LYS A 325 -9.23 -7.82 -29.74
N GLY A 326 -8.23 -8.06 -28.89
CA GLY A 326 -6.84 -8.12 -29.28
C GLY A 326 -6.15 -6.76 -29.36
N LYS A 327 -4.82 -6.79 -29.35
CA LYS A 327 -3.92 -5.64 -29.29
C LYS A 327 -3.88 -4.73 -30.54
N HIS A 328 -4.49 -5.14 -31.64
CA HIS A 328 -4.55 -4.36 -32.90
C HIS A 328 -5.93 -3.75 -33.14
N VAL A 329 -6.80 -3.79 -32.12
CA VAL A 329 -8.17 -3.30 -32.21
C VAL A 329 -8.40 -2.21 -31.19
N SER A 330 -8.61 -0.99 -31.67
CA SER A 330 -9.13 0.11 -30.88
C SER A 330 -10.63 -0.05 -30.68
N LEU A 331 -11.07 0.12 -29.45
CA LEU A 331 -12.47 0.17 -29.07
C LEU A 331 -13.07 1.51 -29.48
N LYS A 332 -14.38 1.51 -29.71
CA LYS A 332 -15.17 2.71 -30.03
C LYS A 332 -15.39 3.58 -28.79
N GLY A 333 -15.44 2.97 -27.61
CA GLY A 333 -15.58 3.69 -26.36
C GLY A 333 -15.56 2.78 -25.16
N CYS A 334 -15.41 3.38 -23.99
CA CYS A 334 -15.45 2.67 -22.72
C CYS A 334 -15.86 3.61 -21.60
N GLU A 335 -16.33 3.04 -20.51
CA GLU A 335 -16.51 3.74 -19.25
C GLU A 335 -16.02 2.89 -18.10
N MET A 336 -15.37 3.55 -17.13
CA MET A 336 -15.01 2.96 -15.86
C MET A 336 -15.82 3.62 -14.75
N MET A 337 -16.41 2.79 -13.90
CA MET A 337 -17.41 3.20 -12.93
C MET A 337 -17.18 2.50 -11.60
N THR A 338 -17.57 3.15 -10.52
CA THR A 338 -17.46 2.58 -9.19
C THR A 338 -18.70 2.85 -8.36
N ARG A 339 -19.05 1.89 -7.51
CA ARG A 339 -20.14 2.02 -6.54
C ARG A 339 -19.78 1.31 -5.23
N PRO A 340 -20.41 1.68 -4.11
CA PRO A 340 -20.30 0.92 -2.88
C PRO A 340 -20.76 -0.52 -3.09
N LYS A 341 -20.02 -1.48 -2.52
CA LYS A 341 -20.37 -2.91 -2.60
C LYS A 341 -21.48 -3.30 -1.64
N CYS A 342 -21.58 -2.56 -0.55
CA CYS A 342 -22.53 -2.80 0.51
C CYS A 342 -23.29 -1.52 0.79
N ASN A 343 -24.50 -1.67 1.33
CA ASN A 343 -25.25 -0.53 1.84
C ASN A 343 -24.42 0.14 2.93
N ARG A 344 -24.06 1.40 2.70
CA ARG A 344 -23.35 2.19 3.70
C ARG A 344 -24.23 2.27 4.95
N SER A 345 -23.68 1.83 6.07
CA SER A 345 -24.21 2.20 7.38
C SER A 345 -24.15 3.73 7.49
N ILE A 346 -25.21 4.37 7.99
CA ILE A 346 -25.24 5.83 8.26
C ILE A 346 -24.13 6.22 9.27
N LEU A 347 -23.61 5.25 10.03
CA LEU A 347 -22.45 5.42 10.89
C LEU A 347 -21.19 5.04 10.10
N GLU A 348 -20.41 6.04 9.65
CA GLU A 348 -19.05 5.83 9.14
C GLU A 348 -18.19 5.28 10.28
N LEU A 349 -17.84 4.00 10.21
CA LEU A 349 -16.88 3.40 11.15
C LEU A 349 -15.45 3.78 10.72
N PRO A 350 -14.51 3.87 11.67
CA PRO A 350 -13.12 4.19 11.37
C PRO A 350 -12.48 3.08 10.52
N ALA A 351 -11.60 3.46 9.59
CA ALA A 351 -10.94 2.53 8.67
C ALA A 351 -9.86 1.67 9.36
N ASP A 352 -9.23 2.20 10.39
CA ASP A 352 -8.14 1.56 11.13
C ASP A 352 -8.00 2.15 12.55
N CYS A 353 -7.01 1.66 13.29
CA CYS A 353 -6.70 2.14 14.63
C CYS A 353 -6.13 3.56 14.67
N GLN A 354 -5.59 4.09 13.57
CA GLN A 354 -5.11 5.46 13.50
C GLN A 354 -6.29 6.44 13.47
N GLU A 355 -7.32 6.19 12.65
CA GLU A 355 -8.52 7.03 12.63
C GLU A 355 -9.26 7.05 13.99
N ILE A 356 -9.22 5.93 14.73
CA ILE A 356 -9.75 5.85 16.09
C ILE A 356 -8.95 6.76 17.04
N LEU A 357 -7.61 6.72 16.96
CA LEU A 357 -6.74 7.57 17.77
C LEU A 357 -6.92 9.06 17.44
N ASP A 358 -7.00 9.39 16.16
CA ASP A 358 -7.22 10.76 15.66
C ASP A 358 -8.58 11.32 16.12
N ALA A 359 -9.58 10.44 16.31
CA ALA A 359 -10.87 10.79 16.91
C ALA A 359 -10.81 10.99 18.44
N GLY A 360 -9.63 10.89 19.05
CA GLY A 360 -9.38 11.16 20.47
C GLY A 360 -9.47 9.94 21.39
N GLN A 361 -9.62 8.73 20.85
CA GLN A 361 -9.64 7.50 21.64
C GLN A 361 -8.21 7.01 21.90
N THR A 362 -7.71 7.23 23.12
CA THR A 362 -6.29 6.98 23.47
C THR A 362 -6.03 5.67 24.18
N SER A 363 -7.08 4.93 24.55
CA SER A 363 -6.94 3.66 25.28
C SER A 363 -6.77 2.48 24.31
N SER A 364 -5.76 1.63 24.55
CA SER A 364 -5.63 0.36 23.83
C SER A 364 -6.77 -0.59 24.17
N GLY A 365 -7.22 -1.39 23.21
CA GLY A 365 -8.34 -2.31 23.42
C GLY A 365 -8.92 -2.85 22.12
N VAL A 366 -10.03 -3.57 22.23
CA VAL A 366 -10.76 -4.09 21.06
C VAL A 366 -11.68 -3.01 20.51
N TYR A 367 -11.51 -2.70 19.23
CA TYR A 367 -12.35 -1.76 18.49
C TYR A 367 -12.95 -2.44 17.27
N THR A 368 -14.02 -1.85 16.73
CA THR A 368 -14.59 -2.25 15.44
C THR A 368 -14.17 -1.23 14.39
N ILE A 369 -13.47 -1.70 13.37
CA ILE A 369 -13.13 -0.92 12.18
C ILE A 369 -13.98 -1.40 11.00
N GLU A 370 -14.13 -0.57 9.98
CA GLU A 370 -14.72 -0.97 8.71
C GLU A 370 -13.63 -1.11 7.64
N HIS A 371 -13.53 -2.32 7.09
CA HIS A 371 -12.61 -2.62 6.01
C HIS A 371 -13.33 -3.44 4.93
N ALA A 372 -13.25 -3.00 3.68
CA ALA A 372 -13.92 -3.64 2.54
C ALA A 372 -15.44 -3.89 2.76
N CYS A 373 -16.10 -2.92 3.40
CA CYS A 373 -17.51 -2.98 3.83
C CYS A 373 -17.85 -4.08 4.86
N GLN A 374 -16.85 -4.58 5.57
CA GLN A 374 -17.04 -5.55 6.65
C GLN A 374 -16.58 -4.94 7.96
N ASN A 375 -17.43 -5.11 8.98
CA ASN A 375 -17.04 -4.81 10.35
C ASN A 375 -16.00 -5.84 10.78
N MET A 376 -14.83 -5.34 11.17
CA MET A 376 -13.74 -6.16 11.66
C MET A 376 -13.41 -5.73 13.09
N GLN A 377 -13.45 -6.68 14.03
CA GLN A 377 -12.91 -6.43 15.36
C GLN A 377 -11.39 -6.60 15.31
N VAL A 378 -10.68 -5.60 15.81
CA VAL A 378 -9.22 -5.58 15.91
C VAL A 378 -8.81 -5.13 17.30
N TYR A 379 -7.66 -5.60 17.77
CA TYR A 379 -7.03 -5.01 18.94
C TYR A 379 -6.19 -3.82 18.51
N CYS A 380 -6.58 -2.62 18.92
CA CYS A 380 -5.80 -1.42 18.70
C CYS A 380 -4.81 -1.21 19.84
N ARG A 381 -3.52 -1.16 19.49
CA ARG A 381 -2.50 -0.58 20.36
C ARG A 381 -2.40 0.91 20.07
N MET A 382 -2.81 1.71 21.05
CA MET A 382 -2.74 3.17 20.99
C MET A 382 -1.48 3.66 21.70
N GLU A 383 -0.66 4.42 20.98
CA GLU A 383 0.53 5.11 21.50
C GLU A 383 0.31 6.63 21.38
N PRO A 384 -0.46 7.26 22.29
CA PRO A 384 -0.83 8.68 22.17
C PRO A 384 0.37 9.64 22.25
N GLU A 385 1.45 9.24 22.92
CA GLU A 385 2.70 10.03 22.99
C GLU A 385 3.38 10.17 21.63
N SER A 386 3.33 9.12 20.80
CA SER A 386 3.88 9.11 19.45
C SER A 386 2.84 9.49 18.39
N GLY A 387 1.56 9.59 18.78
CA GLY A 387 0.43 9.83 17.88
C GLY A 387 0.11 8.65 16.97
N LYS A 388 0.44 7.41 17.38
CA LYS A 388 0.34 6.22 16.51
C LYS A 388 -0.69 5.21 17.00
N GLY A 389 -1.63 4.85 16.13
CA GLY A 389 -2.61 3.79 16.35
C GLY A 389 -2.27 2.55 15.51
N TYR A 390 -2.07 1.40 16.15
CA TYR A 390 -1.64 0.16 15.52
C TYR A 390 -2.71 -0.92 15.58
N ILE A 391 -2.92 -1.63 14.47
CA ILE A 391 -3.67 -2.89 14.43
C ILE A 391 -2.73 -4.02 14.86
N VAL A 392 -2.99 -4.65 16.00
CA VAL A 392 -2.26 -5.86 16.41
C VAL A 392 -2.85 -7.06 15.66
N PHE A 393 -2.02 -7.80 14.93
CA PHE A 393 -2.46 -8.97 14.16
C PHE A 393 -1.93 -10.30 14.69
N GLN A 394 -0.93 -10.28 15.56
CA GLN A 394 -0.45 -11.44 16.28
C GLN A 394 -0.10 -11.05 17.71
N LYS A 395 -0.44 -11.92 18.67
CA LYS A 395 -0.03 -11.76 20.07
C LYS A 395 0.26 -13.09 20.74
N ARG A 396 1.43 -13.20 21.38
CA ARG A 396 1.88 -14.29 22.26
C ARG A 396 2.19 -13.74 23.65
N LEU A 397 1.71 -14.39 24.71
CA LEU A 397 1.86 -13.94 26.09
C LEU A 397 2.00 -15.05 27.14
N ASP A 398 1.31 -16.17 27.01
CA ASP A 398 1.15 -17.17 28.09
C ASP A 398 0.95 -18.62 27.63
N GLY A 399 0.86 -18.88 26.32
CA GLY A 399 0.63 -20.21 25.77
C GLY A 399 -0.80 -20.73 25.95
N SER A 400 -1.76 -19.86 26.28
CA SER A 400 -3.18 -20.21 26.37
C SER A 400 -3.78 -20.64 25.02
N VAL A 401 -3.14 -20.29 23.90
CA VAL A 401 -3.58 -20.65 22.56
C VAL A 401 -2.48 -21.41 21.82
N SER A 402 -2.81 -22.59 21.30
CA SER A 402 -1.92 -23.30 20.37
C SER A 402 -1.85 -22.59 19.02
N PHE A 403 -0.63 -22.37 18.53
CA PHE A 403 -0.35 -21.84 17.18
C PHE A 403 0.02 -22.95 16.17
N ASN A 404 0.12 -24.21 16.62
CA ASN A 404 0.22 -25.35 15.71
C ASN A 404 -1.17 -25.65 15.12
N ARG A 405 -1.52 -24.95 14.04
CA ARG A 405 -2.86 -24.86 13.44
C ARG A 405 -2.84 -25.10 11.94
N THR A 406 -4.00 -25.46 11.39
CA THR A 406 -4.18 -25.73 9.96
C THR A 406 -4.16 -24.46 9.10
N TRP A 407 -4.01 -24.62 7.79
CA TRP A 407 -4.10 -23.52 6.80
C TRP A 407 -5.39 -22.73 6.94
N GLN A 408 -6.52 -23.44 7.09
CA GLN A 408 -7.83 -22.80 7.20
C GLN A 408 -7.94 -21.95 8.47
N GLU A 409 -7.48 -22.46 9.61
CA GLU A 409 -7.47 -21.70 10.86
C GLU A 409 -6.56 -20.46 10.77
N TYR A 410 -5.39 -20.57 10.12
CA TYR A 410 -4.52 -19.42 9.87
C TYR A 410 -5.12 -18.41 8.89
N ALA A 411 -5.87 -18.87 7.89
CA ALA A 411 -6.57 -17.99 6.95
C ALA A 411 -7.69 -17.19 7.63
N GLU A 412 -8.51 -17.86 8.45
CA GLU A 412 -9.66 -17.27 9.15
C GLU A 412 -9.28 -16.46 10.39
N GLY A 413 -8.21 -16.88 11.08
CA GLY A 413 -7.77 -16.36 12.37
C GLY A 413 -8.29 -17.18 13.56
N PHE A 414 -7.60 -17.08 14.69
CA PHE A 414 -7.93 -17.84 15.91
C PHE A 414 -7.46 -17.11 17.17
N GLY A 415 -7.98 -17.53 18.33
CA GLY A 415 -7.62 -16.97 19.63
C GLY A 415 -8.58 -15.89 20.12
N ASN A 416 -8.10 -15.03 21.02
CA ASN A 416 -8.89 -13.94 21.61
C ASN A 416 -8.11 -12.63 21.48
N LEU A 417 -8.75 -11.58 20.94
CA LEU A 417 -8.13 -10.26 20.76
C LEU A 417 -7.61 -9.63 22.05
N THR A 418 -8.15 -9.99 23.23
CA THR A 418 -7.62 -9.54 24.53
C THR A 418 -6.58 -10.49 25.14
N GLY A 419 -6.30 -11.62 24.50
CA GLY A 419 -5.35 -12.66 24.90
C GLY A 419 -4.38 -12.99 23.76
N GLU A 420 -4.06 -14.27 23.57
CA GLU A 420 -3.24 -14.74 22.45
C GLU A 420 -4.12 -14.94 21.21
N PHE A 421 -3.64 -14.50 20.05
CA PHE A 421 -4.38 -14.65 18.80
C PHE A 421 -3.51 -14.49 17.55
N TRP A 422 -4.08 -14.95 16.43
CA TRP A 422 -3.70 -14.61 15.06
C TRP A 422 -4.93 -14.03 14.35
N LEU A 423 -4.81 -12.84 13.76
CA LEU A 423 -5.95 -12.11 13.18
C LEU A 423 -6.58 -12.83 11.99
N GLY A 424 -5.78 -13.59 11.23
CA GLY A 424 -6.17 -14.31 10.03
C GLY A 424 -5.52 -13.74 8.78
N ASN A 425 -4.93 -14.60 7.94
CA ASN A 425 -4.22 -14.19 6.73
C ASN A 425 -5.13 -13.46 5.74
N GLN A 426 -6.40 -13.85 5.64
CA GLN A 426 -7.37 -13.15 4.78
C GLN A 426 -7.60 -11.70 5.22
N LYS A 427 -7.70 -11.48 6.54
CA LYS A 427 -7.88 -10.14 7.10
C LYS A 427 -6.62 -9.31 6.95
N LEU A 428 -5.46 -9.91 7.22
CA LEU A 428 -4.15 -9.27 7.09
C LEU A 428 -3.90 -8.87 5.63
N ARG A 429 -4.14 -9.76 4.67
CA ARG A 429 -4.08 -9.47 3.22
C ARG A 429 -5.05 -8.37 2.80
N GLY A 430 -6.27 -8.37 3.33
CA GLY A 430 -7.21 -7.30 3.08
C GLY A 430 -6.63 -5.95 3.49
N LEU A 431 -6.06 -5.88 4.70
CA LEU A 431 -5.47 -4.67 5.26
C LEU A 431 -4.21 -4.23 4.48
N THR A 432 -3.22 -5.10 4.34
CA THR A 432 -1.86 -4.72 3.93
C THR A 432 -1.55 -4.91 2.46
N GLY A 433 -2.46 -5.51 1.69
CA GLY A 433 -2.21 -5.78 0.27
C GLY A 433 -2.34 -4.58 -0.66
N ASN A 434 -2.57 -3.38 -0.12
CA ASN A 434 -2.44 -2.13 -0.87
C ASN A 434 -2.07 -0.97 0.06
N GLY A 435 -1.23 -0.08 -0.48
CA GLY A 435 -0.56 1.02 0.19
C GLY A 435 0.56 0.63 1.12
N GLU A 436 1.22 1.65 1.65
CA GLU A 436 2.38 1.47 2.51
C GLU A 436 1.94 1.22 3.95
N TRP A 437 2.28 0.04 4.44
CA TRP A 437 2.07 -0.36 5.83
C TRP A 437 3.41 -0.62 6.48
N GLU A 438 3.60 -0.10 7.70
CA GLU A 438 4.76 -0.47 8.51
C GLU A 438 4.44 -1.71 9.33
N LEU A 439 5.45 -2.55 9.55
CA LEU A 439 5.40 -3.65 10.51
C LEU A 439 6.22 -3.28 11.74
N VAL A 440 5.62 -3.40 12.91
CA VAL A 440 6.29 -3.26 14.19
C VAL A 440 6.13 -4.53 14.99
N ILE A 441 7.23 -5.03 15.54
CA ILE A 441 7.26 -6.21 16.40
C ILE A 441 7.82 -5.80 17.75
N THR A 442 7.09 -6.10 18.82
CA THR A 442 7.59 -5.97 20.20
C THR A 442 7.87 -7.34 20.76
N LEU A 443 9.04 -7.52 21.36
CA LEU A 443 9.58 -8.79 21.84
C LEU A 443 9.87 -8.69 23.34
N LYS A 444 9.58 -9.75 24.10
CA LYS A 444 9.83 -9.81 25.55
C LYS A 444 10.53 -11.10 25.92
N ALA A 445 11.66 -11.01 26.60
CA ALA A 445 12.39 -12.15 27.13
C ALA A 445 12.03 -12.43 28.60
N PHE A 446 12.39 -13.63 29.09
CA PHE A 446 12.12 -14.04 30.48
C PHE A 446 13.00 -13.35 31.51
N ASP A 447 14.15 -12.84 31.10
CA ASP A 447 15.05 -12.00 31.92
C ASP A 447 14.51 -10.57 32.14
N GLY A 448 13.40 -10.22 31.48
CA GLY A 448 12.77 -8.90 31.54
C GLY A 448 13.27 -7.92 30.48
N ASP A 449 14.24 -8.32 29.65
CA ASP A 449 14.70 -7.53 28.50
C ASP A 449 13.59 -7.47 27.45
N GLU A 450 13.41 -6.31 26.83
CA GLU A 450 12.38 -6.04 25.82
C GLU A 450 13.03 -5.37 24.62
N ALA A 451 12.60 -5.75 23.43
CA ALA A 451 13.11 -5.18 22.18
C ALA A 451 11.97 -4.82 21.23
N ARG A 452 12.22 -3.84 20.36
CA ARG A 452 11.31 -3.42 19.30
C ARG A 452 12.03 -3.53 17.96
N VAL A 453 11.29 -3.91 16.94
CA VAL A 453 11.75 -4.06 15.55
C VAL A 453 10.75 -3.37 14.64
N ARG A 454 11.24 -2.64 13.63
CA ARG A 454 10.40 -1.94 12.65
C ARG A 454 10.88 -2.21 11.23
N TYR A 455 9.93 -2.49 10.34
CA TYR A 455 10.09 -2.51 8.88
C TYR A 455 9.16 -1.43 8.32
N GLU A 456 9.66 -0.58 7.43
CA GLU A 456 8.86 0.56 6.94
C GLU A 456 7.84 0.15 5.88
N LYS A 457 8.06 -0.98 5.21
CA LYS A 457 7.12 -1.56 4.25
C LYS A 457 6.83 -3.01 4.58
N PHE A 458 5.55 -3.35 4.63
CA PHE A 458 5.02 -4.66 4.97
C PHE A 458 3.74 -4.92 4.19
N SER A 459 3.69 -6.03 3.47
CA SER A 459 2.46 -6.55 2.88
C SER A 459 2.47 -8.07 2.89
N THR A 460 1.29 -8.64 2.67
CA THR A 460 1.14 -10.08 2.42
C THR A 460 0.45 -10.27 1.09
N GLU A 461 0.77 -11.33 0.37
CA GLU A 461 0.19 -11.63 -0.94
C GLU A 461 -1.18 -12.32 -0.87
N SER A 462 -1.81 -12.54 -2.04
CA SER A 462 -3.11 -13.20 -2.15
C SER A 462 -3.06 -14.66 -1.66
N SER A 463 -4.23 -15.31 -1.54
CA SER A 463 -4.27 -16.76 -1.27
C SER A 463 -3.71 -17.59 -2.42
N ASP A 464 -3.80 -17.09 -3.66
CA ASP A 464 -3.28 -17.77 -4.85
C ASP A 464 -1.74 -17.73 -4.87
N ASP A 465 -1.18 -16.67 -4.27
CA ASP A 465 0.24 -16.49 -4.00
C ASP A 465 0.59 -16.87 -2.55
N ASN A 466 -0.19 -17.80 -1.96
CA ASN A 466 0.05 -18.42 -0.66
C ASN A 466 0.39 -17.45 0.49
N TYR A 467 -0.19 -16.26 0.49
CA TYR A 467 0.05 -15.19 1.47
C TYR A 467 1.53 -14.83 1.66
N GLY A 468 2.33 -14.85 0.58
CA GLY A 468 3.76 -14.50 0.61
C GLY A 468 4.07 -13.22 1.38
N LEU A 469 5.19 -13.21 2.12
CA LEU A 469 5.62 -12.05 2.92
C LEU A 469 6.44 -11.09 2.09
N PHE A 470 6.05 -9.81 2.11
CA PHE A 470 6.88 -8.72 1.64
C PHE A 470 7.24 -7.81 2.81
N VAL A 471 8.54 -7.68 3.11
CA VAL A 471 9.07 -6.75 4.12
C VAL A 471 10.32 -6.06 3.61
N GLU A 472 10.34 -4.73 3.65
CA GLU A 472 11.48 -3.91 3.22
C GLU A 472 11.81 -2.82 4.24
N TYR A 473 12.97 -2.18 4.03
CA TYR A 473 13.45 -1.06 4.83
C TYR A 473 13.47 -1.37 6.34
N PHE A 474 14.29 -2.35 6.74
CA PHE A 474 14.55 -2.61 8.15
C PHE A 474 15.17 -1.36 8.80
N ASN A 475 14.53 -0.88 9.86
CA ASN A 475 14.99 0.30 10.57
C ASN A 475 15.98 -0.12 11.67
N GLU A 476 17.27 0.08 11.43
CA GLU A 476 18.35 -0.29 12.37
C GLU A 476 18.27 0.46 13.71
N GLU A 477 17.61 1.62 13.74
CA GLU A 477 17.40 2.43 14.94
C GLU A 477 16.21 1.96 15.78
N SER A 478 15.41 0.99 15.29
CA SER A 478 14.20 0.54 15.96
C SER A 478 14.44 -0.27 17.23
N GLY A 479 15.66 -0.77 17.44
CA GLY A 479 16.08 -1.47 18.67
C GLY A 479 17.29 -2.37 18.49
N HIS A 480 17.73 -3.00 19.59
CA HIS A 480 18.90 -3.89 19.64
C HIS A 480 18.62 -5.35 19.24
N ALA A 481 17.38 -5.67 18.82
CA ALA A 481 17.02 -7.05 18.46
C ALA A 481 17.63 -7.54 17.13
N GLY A 482 18.05 -6.62 16.26
CA GLY A 482 18.52 -6.95 14.91
C GLY A 482 17.42 -7.54 14.02
N ASP A 483 17.78 -7.87 12.79
CA ASP A 483 16.84 -8.33 11.77
C ASP A 483 16.81 -9.87 11.63
N SER A 484 15.67 -10.45 12.00
CA SER A 484 15.40 -11.88 11.88
C SER A 484 14.19 -12.20 11.00
N LEU A 485 13.69 -11.25 10.21
CA LEU A 485 12.50 -11.45 9.37
C LEU A 485 12.77 -11.31 7.88
N ARG A 486 13.70 -10.45 7.41
CA ARG A 486 13.93 -10.30 5.96
C ARG A 486 14.45 -11.57 5.27
N SER A 487 14.98 -12.55 6.02
CA SER A 487 15.32 -13.86 5.45
C SER A 487 14.09 -14.73 5.13
N HIS A 488 12.89 -14.32 5.55
CA HIS A 488 11.62 -15.05 5.45
C HIS A 488 10.73 -14.59 4.28
N THR A 489 11.28 -14.10 3.16
CA THR A 489 10.51 -13.60 1.99
C THR A 489 9.90 -14.71 1.13
N SER A 490 9.30 -15.72 1.77
CA SER A 490 8.72 -16.91 1.14
C SER A 490 7.19 -16.92 1.28
N HIS A 491 6.57 -17.97 0.77
CA HIS A 491 5.16 -18.27 0.98
C HIS A 491 4.86 -18.67 2.43
N PHE A 492 3.63 -18.45 2.87
CA PHE A 492 3.18 -18.93 4.17
C PHE A 492 3.00 -20.46 4.11
N SER A 493 3.46 -21.18 5.14
CA SER A 493 3.32 -22.64 5.26
C SER A 493 2.68 -23.00 6.59
N THR A 494 1.91 -24.10 6.61
CA THR A 494 1.29 -24.68 7.80
C THR A 494 1.56 -26.20 7.84
N PRO A 495 1.37 -26.89 8.98
CA PRO A 495 1.63 -28.33 9.09
C PRO A 495 0.86 -29.19 8.08
N ASP A 496 -0.28 -28.71 7.58
CA ASP A 496 -1.13 -29.35 6.58
C ASP A 496 -0.93 -28.83 5.14
N LYS A 497 -0.18 -27.73 4.95
CA LYS A 497 0.14 -27.17 3.64
C LYS A 497 1.58 -26.67 3.57
N ASP A 498 2.36 -27.39 2.80
CA ASP A 498 3.78 -27.11 2.57
C ASP A 498 3.96 -26.21 1.33
N HIS A 499 4.39 -24.97 1.56
CA HIS A 499 4.79 -24.03 0.51
C HIS A 499 6.21 -23.50 0.72
N ASP A 500 6.99 -24.15 1.59
CA ASP A 500 8.38 -23.75 1.79
C ASP A 500 9.27 -24.30 0.68
N SER A 501 10.55 -23.93 0.70
CA SER A 501 11.54 -24.31 -0.33
C SER A 501 12.47 -25.42 0.14
N ASP A 502 12.04 -26.21 1.12
CA ASP A 502 12.79 -27.35 1.65
C ASP A 502 12.25 -28.70 1.11
N GLY A 503 12.94 -29.80 1.42
CA GLY A 503 12.46 -31.15 1.12
C GLY A 503 11.55 -31.72 2.21
N GLU A 504 11.52 -31.08 3.39
CA GLU A 504 10.66 -31.41 4.54
C GLU A 504 9.71 -30.25 4.82
N ASN A 505 8.50 -30.53 5.34
CA ASN A 505 7.59 -29.46 5.76
C ASN A 505 8.10 -28.77 7.04
N CYS A 506 8.60 -27.55 6.90
CA CYS A 506 9.17 -26.78 8.00
C CYS A 506 8.13 -26.44 9.07
N ALA A 507 6.88 -26.19 8.68
CA ALA A 507 5.80 -25.89 9.62
C ALA A 507 5.42 -27.11 10.48
N GLN A 508 5.47 -28.31 9.90
CA GLN A 508 5.29 -29.55 10.66
C GLN A 508 6.43 -29.78 11.66
N LYS A 509 7.67 -29.44 11.27
CA LYS A 509 8.86 -29.55 12.11
C LYS A 509 8.87 -28.55 13.28
N PHE A 510 8.53 -27.28 13.03
CA PHE A 510 8.63 -26.20 14.02
C PHE A 510 7.30 -25.74 14.63
N HIS A 511 6.22 -26.47 14.36
CA HIS A 511 4.95 -26.40 15.08
C HIS A 511 4.28 -25.01 15.11
N GLY A 512 4.28 -24.32 13.97
CA GLY A 512 3.59 -23.05 13.80
C GLY A 512 3.46 -22.71 12.33
N GLY A 513 2.44 -21.95 11.95
CA GLY A 513 2.32 -21.37 10.62
C GLY A 513 3.20 -20.13 10.49
N TRP A 514 4.05 -20.09 9.46
CA TRP A 514 5.01 -19.00 9.24
C TRP A 514 5.45 -18.94 7.79
N TRP A 515 6.13 -17.84 7.42
CA TRP A 515 6.81 -17.71 6.13
C TRP A 515 8.15 -18.44 6.17
N TYR A 516 8.11 -19.77 6.15
CA TYR A 516 9.32 -20.59 6.13
C TYR A 516 9.94 -20.59 4.74
N HIS A 517 11.28 -20.59 4.70
CA HIS A 517 12.03 -20.73 3.45
C HIS A 517 12.74 -22.09 3.39
N ARG A 518 13.71 -22.34 4.27
CA ARG A 518 14.43 -23.62 4.37
C ARG A 518 14.65 -24.00 5.82
N CYS A 519 14.57 -25.29 6.13
CA CYS A 519 14.69 -25.86 7.47
C CYS A 519 15.56 -27.13 7.55
N GLY A 520 16.24 -27.47 6.46
CA GLY A 520 17.21 -28.55 6.36
C GLY A 520 18.61 -28.15 6.85
N SER A 521 19.65 -28.62 6.16
CA SER A 521 21.04 -28.44 6.58
C SER A 521 21.51 -26.98 6.67
N ASP A 522 20.93 -26.09 5.87
CA ASP A 522 21.30 -24.67 5.77
C ASP A 522 20.34 -23.77 6.55
N ILE A 523 19.69 -24.32 7.59
CA ILE A 523 18.66 -23.63 8.38
C ILE A 523 19.11 -22.28 8.95
N SER A 524 20.39 -22.13 9.34
CA SER A 524 20.90 -20.88 9.93
C SER A 524 20.85 -19.67 9.00
N ASP A 525 20.90 -19.90 7.70
CA ASP A 525 20.99 -18.82 6.71
C ASP A 525 19.62 -18.24 6.39
N HIS A 526 18.57 -19.06 6.55
CA HIS A 526 17.22 -18.77 6.08
C HIS A 526 16.17 -18.70 7.20
N PHE A 527 16.43 -19.35 8.34
CA PHE A 527 15.51 -19.43 9.47
C PHE A 527 16.04 -18.59 10.63
N LYS A 528 15.49 -17.38 10.78
CA LYS A 528 15.93 -16.44 11.82
C LYS A 528 14.84 -16.08 12.82
N SER A 529 13.57 -16.36 12.53
CA SER A 529 12.47 -16.16 13.47
C SER A 529 11.42 -17.28 13.42
N ASN A 530 10.78 -17.51 14.55
CA ASN A 530 9.63 -18.42 14.68
C ASN A 530 8.65 -17.87 15.73
N LEU A 531 8.06 -16.70 15.49
CA LEU A 531 7.19 -16.05 16.48
C LEU A 531 5.88 -16.82 16.72
N ASN A 532 5.53 -17.74 15.82
CA ASN A 532 4.37 -18.61 15.91
C ASN A 532 4.71 -20.03 16.43
N GLY A 533 5.95 -20.28 16.85
CA GLY A 533 6.39 -21.56 17.40
C GLY A 533 5.73 -21.92 18.73
N LEU A 534 6.20 -23.03 19.32
CA LEU A 534 5.70 -23.53 20.60
C LEU A 534 5.95 -22.51 21.71
N TYR A 535 4.95 -22.36 22.59
CA TYR A 535 5.12 -21.57 23.80
C TYR A 535 5.80 -22.45 24.87
N TYR A 536 6.95 -22.00 25.36
CA TYR A 536 7.65 -22.64 26.48
C TYR A 536 7.57 -21.74 27.71
N ASN A 537 7.37 -22.34 28.89
CA ASN A 537 7.37 -21.62 30.16
C ASN A 537 8.79 -21.47 30.76
N ASN A 538 9.81 -21.64 29.94
CA ASN A 538 11.23 -21.52 30.29
C ASN A 538 12.02 -20.96 29.08
N THR A 539 13.26 -20.54 29.33
CA THR A 539 14.12 -19.91 28.31
C THR A 539 14.76 -20.90 27.36
N ALA A 540 15.42 -21.94 27.89
CA ALA A 540 16.20 -22.87 27.09
C ALA A 540 15.30 -23.89 26.39
N VAL A 541 15.41 -23.97 25.08
CA VAL A 541 14.61 -24.84 24.22
C VAL A 541 15.48 -25.46 23.12
N ASP A 542 14.96 -26.50 22.47
CA ASP A 542 15.58 -27.03 21.27
C ASP A 542 15.63 -25.97 20.17
N ASP A 543 16.64 -26.06 19.32
CA ASP A 543 16.90 -25.14 18.22
C ASP A 543 15.60 -24.86 17.43
N TYR A 544 15.22 -23.58 17.30
CA TYR A 544 14.11 -23.12 16.44
C TYR A 544 12.68 -23.51 16.87
N MET A 545 12.49 -24.24 17.97
CA MET A 545 11.18 -24.75 18.40
C MET A 545 10.28 -23.71 19.08
N GLY A 546 10.88 -22.76 19.80
CA GLY A 546 10.16 -21.80 20.63
C GLY A 546 9.69 -20.55 19.89
N ILE A 547 9.14 -19.59 20.64
CA ILE A 547 8.95 -18.22 20.15
C ILE A 547 10.34 -17.58 20.03
N GLN A 548 10.83 -17.35 18.83
CA GLN A 548 12.26 -17.05 18.64
C GLN A 548 12.56 -15.86 17.73
N TRP A 549 13.63 -15.15 18.10
CA TRP A 549 14.27 -14.07 17.34
C TRP A 549 15.79 -14.20 17.42
N VAL A 550 16.39 -14.80 16.40
CA VAL A 550 17.77 -15.34 16.46
C VAL A 550 18.82 -14.25 16.62
N THR A 551 18.66 -13.11 15.97
CA THR A 551 19.61 -11.99 16.07
C THR A 551 19.65 -11.33 17.45
N TRP A 552 18.68 -11.63 18.34
CA TRP A 552 18.61 -11.05 19.69
C TRP A 552 19.03 -12.03 20.78
N LYS A 553 18.28 -13.14 20.94
CA LYS A 553 18.51 -14.12 22.02
C LYS A 553 19.08 -15.45 21.52
N GLY A 554 19.23 -15.62 20.21
CA GLY A 554 19.74 -16.84 19.60
C GLY A 554 18.68 -17.94 19.42
N LYS A 555 19.05 -18.98 18.69
CA LYS A 555 18.17 -20.10 18.27
C LYS A 555 17.76 -21.08 19.38
N GLN A 556 18.34 -20.97 20.56
CA GLN A 556 18.09 -21.87 21.71
C GLN A 556 17.29 -21.19 22.84
N VAL A 557 16.82 -19.96 22.61
CA VAL A 557 16.14 -19.17 23.63
C VAL A 557 14.73 -18.81 23.19
N SER A 558 13.73 -19.39 23.85
CA SER A 558 12.34 -18.98 23.68
C SER A 558 12.09 -17.66 24.41
N LEU A 559 11.39 -16.76 23.74
CA LEU A 559 10.88 -15.51 24.28
C LEU A 559 9.66 -15.78 25.14
N LYS A 560 9.42 -14.87 26.09
CA LYS A 560 8.26 -14.90 26.99
C LYS A 560 6.98 -14.45 26.28
N GLY A 561 7.11 -13.58 25.28
CA GLY A 561 5.99 -13.11 24.48
C GLY A 561 6.43 -12.19 23.36
N CYS A 562 5.52 -11.95 22.44
CA CYS A 562 5.70 -11.01 21.35
C CYS A 562 4.35 -10.49 20.85
N GLU A 563 4.36 -9.33 20.20
CA GLU A 563 3.20 -8.82 19.46
C GLU A 563 3.70 -8.32 18.10
N MET A 564 2.96 -8.67 17.05
CA MET A 564 3.16 -8.11 15.72
C MET A 564 1.99 -7.20 15.40
N MET A 565 2.30 -5.99 14.95
CA MET A 565 1.32 -4.95 14.71
C MET A 565 1.68 -4.13 13.48
N THR A 566 0.66 -3.61 12.82
CA THR A 566 0.82 -2.83 11.60
C THR A 566 -0.04 -1.58 11.64
N ARG A 567 0.38 -0.56 10.91
CA ARG A 567 -0.43 0.63 10.62
C ARG A 567 -0.01 1.15 9.25
N ARG A 568 -0.89 1.94 8.64
CA ARG A 568 -0.53 2.69 7.44
C ARG A 568 0.62 3.65 7.75
N ALA A 569 1.61 3.70 6.87
CA ALA A 569 2.64 4.72 6.92
C ALA A 569 1.96 6.10 6.78
N PRO A 570 2.37 7.11 7.57
CA PRO A 570 1.77 8.43 7.47
C PRO A 570 1.98 9.01 6.06
N TYR A 571 0.91 9.54 5.47
CA TYR A 571 0.96 10.38 4.29
C TYR A 571 1.90 11.56 4.58
N ASN A 572 3.05 11.64 3.91
CA ASN A 572 3.82 12.87 3.90
C ASN A 572 3.10 13.85 2.96
N LEU A 573 2.12 14.59 3.51
CA LEU A 573 1.36 15.65 2.84
C LEU A 573 2.24 16.83 2.39
#